data_AF-A0A6H0CYR0-F1
#
_entry.id   AF-A0A6H0CYR0-F1
#
_cell.length_a   1.000
_cell.length_b   1.000
_cell.length_c   1.000
_cell.angle_alpha   90.00
_cell.angle_beta   90.00
_cell.angle_gamma   90.00
#
_symmetry.space_group_name_H-M   'P 1'
#
loop_
_entity.id
_entity.type
_entity.pdbx_description
1 polymer ?
#
loop_
_entity_poly.entity_id
_entity_poly.type
_entity_poly.pdbx_seq_one_letter_code
_entity_poly.pdbx_strand_id
1 'polypeptide(L)' 'MAVNQEPTVDAAAAAARHARYGRLPERIRFEEMTEGVEVGPSDGTRASYDPAGTWKYYSCLALDLGL' A
#
# COMPACT_ATOMS: atom_id res chain seq x y z
N MET A 1 -19.29 18.25 -33.57
CA MET A 1 -18.62 17.06 -33.03
C MET A 1 -17.13 17.34 -33.00
N ALA A 2 -16.59 17.71 -31.84
CA ALA A 2 -15.16 17.91 -31.67
C ALA A 2 -14.47 16.54 -31.60
N VAL A 3 -13.43 16.35 -32.41
CA VAL A 3 -12.62 15.15 -32.44
C VAL A 3 -11.65 15.19 -31.26
N ASN A 4 -11.79 14.25 -30.30
CA ASN A 4 -10.87 14.12 -29.18
C ASN A 4 -9.56 13.49 -29.70
N GLN A 5 -8.59 14.34 -30.06
CA GLN A 5 -7.27 13.95 -30.56
C GLN A 5 -6.22 13.99 -29.43
N GLU A 6 -6.24 13.05 -28.46
CA GLU A 6 -5.11 12.85 -27.53
C GLU A 6 -4.84 11.36 -27.13
N PRO A 7 -4.84 10.39 -28.05
CA PRO A 7 -4.59 8.99 -27.66
C PRO A 7 -3.13 8.68 -27.28
N THR A 8 -2.16 9.48 -27.73
CA THR A 8 -0.72 9.15 -27.63
C THR A 8 -0.10 9.52 -26.28
N VAL A 9 -0.51 10.66 -25.71
CA VAL A 9 -0.04 11.14 -24.39
C VAL A 9 -0.59 10.26 -23.27
N ASP A 10 -1.86 9.84 -23.37
CA ASP A 10 -2.51 8.97 -22.39
C ASP A 10 -1.85 7.58 -22.34
N ALA A 11 -1.51 7.00 -23.50
CA ALA A 11 -0.83 5.70 -23.54
C ALA A 11 0.56 5.73 -22.88
N ALA A 12 1.34 6.80 -23.11
CA ALA A 12 2.64 6.98 -22.48
C ALA A 12 2.52 7.18 -20.95
N ALA A 13 1.56 8.00 -20.52
CA ALA A 13 1.27 8.20 -19.10
C ALA A 13 0.77 6.92 -18.42
N ALA A 14 -0.06 6.13 -19.09
CA ALA A 14 -0.52 4.83 -18.62
C ALA A 14 0.65 3.84 -18.49
N ALA A 15 1.57 3.79 -19.46
CA ALA A 15 2.77 2.96 -19.39
C ALA A 15 3.68 3.34 -18.21
N ALA A 16 3.91 4.64 -17.97
CA ALA A 16 4.67 5.12 -16.83
C ALA A 16 4.02 4.73 -15.48
N ARG A 17 2.68 4.82 -15.39
CA ARG A 17 1.92 4.36 -14.21
C ARG A 17 2.07 2.85 -14.00
N HIS A 18 1.93 2.05 -15.06
CA HIS A 18 2.09 0.60 -14.95
C HIS A 18 3.51 0.18 -14.58
N ALA A 19 4.54 0.87 -15.08
CA ALA A 19 5.92 0.62 -14.68
C ALA A 19 6.16 0.96 -13.20
N ARG A 20 5.52 2.01 -12.68
CA ARG A 20 5.67 2.44 -11.28
C ARG A 20 4.84 1.62 -10.29
N TYR A 21 3.62 1.25 -10.67
CA TYR A 21 2.62 0.70 -9.74
C TYR A 21 2.12 -0.70 -10.11
N GLY A 22 2.55 -1.27 -11.23
CA GLY A 22 2.03 -2.53 -11.74
C GLY A 22 0.65 -2.39 -12.38
N ARG A 23 -0.04 -3.52 -12.53
CA ARG A 23 -1.40 -3.58 -13.09
C ARG A 23 -2.43 -3.39 -11.98
N LEU A 24 -3.55 -2.75 -12.32
CA LEU A 24 -4.71 -2.72 -11.43
C LEU A 24 -5.17 -4.18 -11.15
N PRO A 25 -5.41 -4.54 -9.88
CA PRO A 25 -6.03 -5.82 -9.53
C PRO A 25 -7.41 -5.98 -10.16
N GLU A 26 -7.95 -7.21 -10.11
CA GLU A 26 -9.33 -7.45 -10.48
C GLU A 26 -10.28 -6.61 -9.62
N ARG A 27 -11.41 -6.22 -10.20
CA ARG A 27 -12.40 -5.41 -9.52
C ARG A 27 -13.04 -6.21 -8.39
N ILE A 28 -13.02 -5.65 -7.20
CA ILE A 28 -13.69 -6.22 -6.01
C ILE A 28 -15.19 -6.28 -6.28
N ARG A 29 -15.84 -7.35 -5.83
CA ARG A 29 -17.30 -7.51 -5.94
C ARG A 29 -17.98 -6.39 -5.16
N PHE A 30 -19.14 -5.94 -5.62
CA PHE A 30 -19.83 -4.83 -4.95
C PHE A 30 -20.19 -5.20 -3.50
N GLU A 31 -20.53 -6.46 -3.28
CA GLU A 31 -20.86 -7.03 -1.97
C GLU A 31 -19.66 -7.04 -1.00
N GLU A 32 -18.44 -7.02 -1.53
CA GLU A 32 -17.18 -7.01 -0.77
C GLU A 32 -16.63 -5.58 -0.58
N MET A 33 -17.25 -4.58 -1.21
CA MET A 33 -16.86 -3.18 -1.08
C MET A 33 -17.47 -2.58 0.19
N THR A 34 -16.93 -2.96 1.36
CA THR A 34 -17.37 -2.46 2.66
C THR A 34 -16.40 -1.39 3.20
N GLU A 35 -16.88 -0.44 4.01
CA GLU A 35 -16.04 0.58 4.65
C GLU A 35 -14.99 -0.04 5.61
N GLY A 36 -15.30 -1.22 6.13
CA GLY A 36 -14.42 -2.05 6.94
C GLY A 36 -14.93 -3.49 7.04
N VAL A 37 -14.08 -4.40 7.50
CA VAL A 37 -14.43 -5.79 7.83
C VAL A 37 -13.93 -6.08 9.23
N GLU A 38 -14.75 -6.76 10.03
CA GLU A 38 -14.30 -7.27 11.33
C GLU A 38 -13.19 -8.29 11.09
N VAL A 39 -11.96 -7.86 11.35
CA VAL A 39 -10.82 -8.75 11.32
C VAL A 39 -10.97 -9.64 12.56
N GLY A 40 -11.21 -10.95 12.34
CA GLY A 40 -11.15 -11.94 13.42
C GLY A 40 -9.81 -11.82 14.15
N PRO A 41 -9.67 -12.30 15.40
CA PRO A 41 -8.49 -12.02 16.23
C PRO A 41 -7.21 -12.21 15.43
N SER A 42 -6.63 -11.10 14.95
CA SER A 42 -5.27 -11.11 14.45
C SER A 42 -4.49 -11.73 15.60
N ASP A 43 -3.69 -12.76 15.37
CA ASP A 43 -2.80 -13.35 16.37
C ASP A 43 -2.23 -12.22 17.24
N GLY A 44 -2.86 -12.00 18.42
CA GLY A 44 -2.83 -10.70 19.13
C GLY A 44 -1.42 -10.34 19.60
N THR A 45 -0.56 -11.34 19.53
CA THR A 45 0.86 -11.33 19.73
C THR A 45 1.65 -10.50 18.70
N ARG A 46 1.11 -10.24 17.49
CA ARG A 46 1.79 -9.41 16.46
C ARG A 46 1.30 -7.96 16.38
N ALA A 47 0.10 -7.67 16.86
CA ALA A 47 -0.53 -6.35 16.72
C ALA A 47 -0.51 -5.49 18.01
N SER A 48 -0.11 -6.07 19.15
CA SER A 48 0.10 -5.33 20.38
C SER A 48 1.38 -4.48 20.25
N TYR A 49 1.21 -3.16 20.19
CA TYR A 49 2.32 -2.22 20.32
C TYR A 49 2.89 -2.32 21.74
N ASP A 50 4.03 -3.00 21.89
CA ASP A 50 4.80 -3.08 23.13
C ASP A 50 5.99 -2.11 23.08
N PRO A 51 5.86 -0.88 23.62
CA PRO A 51 6.96 0.09 23.62
C PRO A 51 8.19 -0.43 24.38
N ALA A 52 8.01 -1.29 25.38
CA ALA A 52 9.09 -1.91 26.15
C ALA A 52 9.70 -3.14 25.47
N GLY A 53 9.06 -3.69 24.44
CA GLY A 53 9.59 -4.75 23.59
C GLY A 53 10.23 -4.22 22.30
N THR A 54 9.77 -3.07 21.84
CA THR A 54 10.19 -2.48 20.55
C THR A 54 11.63 -1.95 20.58
N TRP A 55 12.16 -1.54 21.75
CA TRP A 55 13.57 -1.11 21.91
C TRP A 55 14.61 -2.14 21.42
N LYS A 56 14.28 -3.44 21.47
CA LYS A 56 15.18 -4.53 21.04
C LYS A 56 15.44 -4.52 19.52
N TYR A 57 14.60 -3.86 18.73
CA TYR A 57 14.72 -3.79 17.27
C TYR A 57 15.42 -2.52 16.80
N TYR A 58 15.61 -1.53 17.68
CA TYR A 58 16.25 -0.25 17.32
C TYR A 58 17.76 -0.23 17.55
N SER A 59 18.39 -1.34 17.95
CA SER A 59 19.84 -1.39 18.18
C SER A 59 20.65 -0.98 16.94
N CYS A 60 20.25 -1.42 15.74
CA CYS A 60 20.93 -1.00 14.51
C CYS A 60 20.71 0.49 14.21
N LEU A 61 19.48 0.98 14.42
CA LEU A 61 19.13 2.38 14.21
C LEU A 61 19.86 3.32 15.20
N ALA A 62 20.03 2.91 16.45
CA ALA A 62 20.78 3.68 17.45
C ALA A 62 22.28 3.76 17.09
N LEU A 63 22.88 2.65 16.64
CA LEU A 63 24.25 2.64 16.13
C LEU A 63 24.43 3.53 14.90
N ASP A 64 23.49 3.49 13.96
CA ASP A 64 23.51 4.33 12.75
C ASP A 64 23.39 5.84 13.08
N LEU A 65 22.73 6.19 14.19
CA LEU A 65 22.56 7.57 14.67
C LEU A 65 23.62 8.02 15.69
N GLY A 66 24.50 7.11 16.15
CA GLY A 66 25.55 7.41 17.12
C GLY A 66 25.07 7.69 18.55
N LEU A 67 23.93 7.11 18.94
CA LEU A 67 23.32 7.19 20.29
C LEU A 67 23.80 6.07 21.21
#